data_AF-A0A2N0RJK6-F1
#
_entry.id   AF-A0A2N0RJK6-F1
#
_cell.length_a   1.000
_cell.length_b   1.000
_cell.length_c   1.000
_cell.angle_alpha   90.00
_cell.angle_beta   90.00
_cell.angle_gamma   90.00
#
_symmetry.space_group_name_H-M   'P 1'
#
loop_
_entity.id
_entity.type
_entity.pdbx_description
1 polymer ?
#
loop_
_entity_poly.entity_id
_entity_poly.type
_entity_poly.pdbx_seq_one_letter_code
_entity_poly.pdbx_strand_id
1 'polypeptide(L)'
;MAADATILGIPLKYVSLVTLCIQNSTLVIVMRYSRLDKENLYYTSTAVFLSELIKLIICLYVAGRNQVRETGRLSIQELYSQIFAPDAWKLMIPAALYTIQNNLQYVAVSMLDAATFQVTYQLKNLTTALCSVIMLKTSLSGMKWFSLVLLTFGVALVQMPSSDHVNSNEDDDATMEKIVGLGAVAVACVISGIAGVYFEKVLKNSKASVWIRNVQLSFFSLFPALIMGVWWKDGAGVWKNGFFYNYNYVVLGAIACQAIGGIIVAMVVKYADNILKGFATSISIILSFLASVYLFNFIVTSTFLMGATLVLIATYVYSKPDPKKEIPSNNKEKDDGYGYDYTPANNVNGNGYTSVDGSESHV
;
A
#
# COMPACT_ATOMS: atom_id res chain seq x y z
N MET A 1 11.68 18.14 -9.94
CA MET A 1 12.54 17.42 -8.98
C MET A 1 12.10 17.90 -7.59
N ALA A 2 11.21 17.19 -6.92
CA ALA A 2 10.67 17.63 -5.63
C ALA A 2 11.81 17.61 -4.61
N ALA A 3 12.01 18.69 -3.85
CA ALA A 3 12.94 18.70 -2.74
C ALA A 3 12.68 17.49 -1.85
N ASP A 4 13.72 16.67 -1.61
CA ASP A 4 13.62 15.49 -0.75
C ASP A 4 13.15 15.95 0.63
N ALA A 5 11.87 15.74 0.91
CA ALA A 5 11.31 16.09 2.20
C ALA A 5 12.11 15.34 3.28
N THR A 6 12.64 16.06 4.27
CA THR A 6 13.38 15.46 5.38
C THR A 6 12.63 15.67 6.69
N ILE A 7 12.71 14.69 7.58
CA ILE A 7 12.34 14.84 9.00
C ILE A 7 13.61 14.63 9.79
N LEU A 8 14.01 15.61 10.61
CA LEU A 8 15.23 15.56 11.42
C LEU A 8 16.50 15.25 10.59
N GLY A 9 16.56 15.75 9.35
CA GLY A 9 17.69 15.51 8.43
C GLY A 9 17.67 14.16 7.70
N ILE A 10 16.74 13.25 8.03
CA ILE A 10 16.60 11.96 7.36
C ILE A 10 15.59 12.08 6.21
N PRO A 11 15.90 11.58 5.00
CA PRO A 11 14.95 11.57 3.89
C PRO A 11 13.65 10.81 4.24
N LEU A 12 12.49 11.41 3.94
CA LEU A 12 11.17 10.85 4.25
C LEU A 12 10.97 9.43 3.72
N LYS A 13 11.67 9.10 2.63
CA LYS A 13 11.68 7.79 2.01
C LYS A 13 12.14 6.68 2.97
N TYR A 14 13.19 6.93 3.75
CA TYR A 14 13.70 5.95 4.73
C TYR A 14 12.86 5.93 6.00
N VAL A 15 12.41 7.11 6.47
CA VAL A 15 11.52 7.20 7.62
C VAL A 15 10.21 6.46 7.36
N SER A 16 9.58 6.70 6.21
CA SER A 16 8.35 6.02 5.81
C SER A 16 8.53 4.51 5.65
N LEU A 17 9.70 4.06 5.21
CA LEU A 17 10.04 2.65 5.08
C LEU A 17 10.14 1.94 6.44
N VAL A 18 10.95 2.48 7.35
CA VAL A 18 11.11 1.91 8.71
C VAL A 18 9.76 1.91 9.42
N THR A 19 9.02 3.02 9.32
CA THR A 19 7.69 3.14 9.92
C THR A 19 6.71 2.12 9.33
N LEU A 20 6.71 1.92 8.00
CA LEU A 20 5.87 0.92 7.34
C LEU A 20 6.22 -0.51 7.79
N CYS A 21 7.51 -0.82 7.91
CA CYS A 21 7.97 -2.13 8.35
C CYS A 21 7.48 -2.45 9.77
N ILE A 22 7.75 -1.53 10.70
CA ILE A 22 7.35 -1.67 12.11
C ILE A 22 5.82 -1.74 12.20
N GLN A 23 5.11 -0.83 11.51
CA GLN A 23 3.66 -0.78 11.56
C GLN A 23 3.02 -2.04 10.99
N ASN A 24 3.46 -2.55 9.84
CA ASN A 24 2.89 -3.77 9.26
C ASN A 24 3.07 -4.98 10.18
N SER A 25 4.24 -5.12 10.80
CA SER A 25 4.49 -6.22 11.72
C SER A 25 3.67 -6.10 13.00
N THR A 26 3.68 -4.90 13.60
CA THR A 26 2.92 -4.58 14.82
C THR A 26 1.42 -4.79 14.60
N LEU A 27 0.87 -4.35 13.45
CA LEU A 27 -0.54 -4.48 13.14
C LEU A 27 -0.98 -5.95 13.18
N VAL A 28 -0.24 -6.86 12.56
CA VAL A 28 -0.62 -8.27 12.52
C VAL A 28 -0.56 -8.91 13.90
N ILE A 29 0.50 -8.62 14.66
CA ILE A 29 0.67 -9.16 16.02
C ILE A 29 -0.43 -8.64 16.95
N VAL A 30 -0.69 -7.32 16.96
CA VAL A 30 -1.68 -6.70 17.83
C VAL A 30 -3.10 -7.14 17.45
N MET A 31 -3.42 -7.23 16.15
CA MET A 31 -4.70 -7.77 15.73
C MET A 31 -4.86 -9.24 16.15
N ARG A 32 -3.85 -10.10 15.97
CA ARG A 32 -3.90 -11.50 16.43
C ARG A 32 -4.11 -11.57 17.93
N TYR A 33 -3.30 -10.83 18.71
CA TYR A 33 -3.38 -10.81 20.15
C TYR A 33 -4.76 -10.33 20.65
N SER A 34 -5.34 -9.31 20.01
CA SER A 34 -6.69 -8.81 20.34
C SER A 34 -7.83 -9.81 20.09
N ARG A 35 -7.55 -10.92 19.38
CA ARG A 35 -8.52 -11.94 18.98
C ARG A 35 -8.22 -13.32 19.57
N LEU A 36 -7.23 -13.44 20.46
CA LEU A 36 -6.90 -14.72 21.11
C LEU A 36 -7.96 -15.14 22.13
N ASP A 37 -8.52 -14.18 22.87
CA ASP A 37 -9.61 -14.44 23.80
C ASP A 37 -10.93 -14.61 23.02
N LYS A 38 -11.25 -15.87 22.67
CA LYS A 38 -12.45 -16.22 21.92
C LYS A 38 -13.75 -15.99 22.70
N GLU A 39 -13.69 -15.90 24.03
CA GLU A 39 -14.88 -15.70 24.86
C GLU A 39 -15.29 -14.22 24.91
N ASN A 40 -14.30 -13.31 24.92
CA ASN A 40 -14.54 -11.87 25.01
C ASN A 40 -14.23 -11.12 23.72
N LEU A 41 -14.77 -11.60 22.60
CA LEU A 41 -14.56 -10.95 21.30
C LEU A 41 -15.35 -9.65 21.17
N TYR A 42 -14.67 -8.60 20.71
CA TYR A 42 -15.29 -7.36 20.24
C TYR A 42 -15.83 -7.53 18.81
N TYR A 43 -16.75 -6.65 18.41
CA TYR A 43 -17.28 -6.61 17.04
C TYR A 43 -16.25 -6.02 16.08
N THR A 44 -15.81 -6.80 15.10
CA THR A 44 -14.75 -6.35 14.19
C THR A 44 -15.24 -5.25 13.24
N SER A 45 -16.53 -5.18 12.97
CA SER A 45 -17.11 -4.10 12.17
C SER A 45 -17.00 -2.73 12.85
N THR A 46 -17.18 -2.65 14.17
CA THR A 46 -17.07 -1.38 14.91
C THR A 46 -15.62 -0.91 14.94
N ALA A 47 -14.66 -1.83 15.05
CA ALA A 47 -13.24 -1.52 14.96
C ALA A 47 -12.82 -1.02 13.57
N VAL A 48 -13.33 -1.64 12.49
CA VAL A 48 -13.09 -1.16 11.11
C VAL A 48 -13.71 0.23 10.91
N PHE A 49 -14.93 0.47 11.39
CA PHE A 49 -15.56 1.79 11.32
C PHE A 49 -14.73 2.86 12.04
N LEU A 50 -14.28 2.59 13.28
CA LEU A 50 -13.45 3.52 14.04
C LEU A 50 -12.10 3.78 13.37
N SER A 51 -11.47 2.78 12.76
CA SER A 51 -10.20 2.99 12.06
C SER A 51 -10.37 3.87 10.81
N GLU A 52 -11.48 3.76 10.08
CA GLU A 52 -11.85 4.69 9.00
C GLU A 52 -12.13 6.11 9.52
N LEU A 53 -12.82 6.23 10.66
CA LEU A 53 -13.12 7.53 11.28
C LEU A 53 -11.84 8.25 11.72
N ILE A 54 -10.92 7.54 12.39
CA ILE A 54 -9.62 8.10 12.80
C ILE A 54 -8.81 8.50 11.57
N LYS A 55 -8.79 7.67 10.52
CA LYS A 55 -8.12 8.01 9.25
C LYS A 55 -8.70 9.27 8.62
N LEU A 56 -10.02 9.43 8.63
CA LEU A 56 -10.68 10.62 8.11
C LEU A 56 -10.23 11.87 8.88
N ILE A 57 -10.23 11.82 10.22
CA ILE A 57 -9.82 12.94 11.07
C ILE A 57 -8.37 13.33 10.77
N ILE A 58 -7.45 12.36 10.72
CA ILE A 58 -6.04 12.64 10.45
C ILE A 58 -5.85 13.17 9.02
N CYS A 59 -6.51 12.58 8.03
CA CYS A 59 -6.41 13.04 6.64
C CYS A 59 -6.96 14.46 6.47
N LEU A 60 -8.07 14.80 7.14
CA LEU A 60 -8.63 16.17 7.14
C LEU A 60 -7.65 17.17 7.75
N TYR A 61 -7.05 16.82 8.90
CA TYR A 61 -6.03 17.64 9.53
C TYR A 61 -4.83 17.89 8.61
N VAL A 62 -4.30 16.83 7.99
CA VAL A 62 -3.15 16.94 7.07
C VAL A 62 -3.52 17.71 5.81
N ALA A 63 -4.72 17.51 5.26
CA ALA A 63 -5.21 18.25 4.09
C ALA A 63 -5.33 19.76 4.39
N GLY A 64 -5.95 20.13 5.51
CA GLY A 64 -6.05 21.53 5.94
C GLY A 64 -4.68 22.16 6.20
N ARG A 65 -3.76 21.43 6.84
CA ARG A 65 -2.40 21.94 7.08
C ARG A 65 -1.59 22.12 5.81
N ASN A 66 -1.78 21.25 4.80
CA ASN A 66 -1.15 21.43 3.49
C ASN A 66 -1.73 22.62 2.74
N GLN A 67 -3.05 22.83 2.80
CA GLN A 67 -3.68 24.01 2.20
C GLN A 67 -3.13 25.31 2.80
N VAL A 68 -3.05 25.41 4.14
CA VAL A 68 -2.47 26.58 4.82
C VAL A 68 -1.02 26.82 4.39
N ARG A 69 -0.24 25.75 4.21
CA ARG A 69 1.15 25.85 3.74
C ARG A 69 1.25 26.36 2.29
N GLU A 70 0.30 26.03 1.42
CA GLU A 70 0.30 26.40 0.01
C GLU A 70 -0.33 27.77 -0.25
N THR A 71 -1.42 28.13 0.43
CA THR A 71 -2.20 29.35 0.18
C THR A 71 -2.10 30.40 1.29
N GLY A 72 -1.42 30.09 2.39
CA GLY A 72 -1.29 30.97 3.56
C GLY A 72 -2.55 31.08 4.43
N ARG A 73 -3.66 30.44 4.05
CA ARG A 73 -4.94 30.51 4.78
C ARG A 73 -5.69 29.18 4.74
N LEU A 74 -6.51 28.93 5.76
CA LEU A 74 -7.45 27.82 5.76
C LEU A 74 -8.76 28.28 5.13
N SER A 75 -9.09 27.78 3.94
CA SER A 75 -10.38 28.05 3.28
C SER A 75 -11.24 26.79 3.29
N ILE A 76 -12.25 26.78 4.16
CA ILE A 76 -13.19 25.65 4.31
C ILE A 76 -13.97 25.42 3.01
N GLN A 77 -14.33 26.48 2.30
CA GLN A 77 -15.05 26.38 1.02
C GLN A 77 -14.22 25.68 -0.06
N GLU A 78 -12.93 26.00 -0.15
CA GLU A 78 -12.01 25.32 -1.07
C GLU A 78 -11.81 23.86 -0.67
N LEU A 79 -11.64 23.57 0.63
CA LEU A 79 -11.49 22.20 1.11
C LEU A 79 -12.75 21.37 0.81
N TYR A 80 -13.93 21.92 1.07
CA TYR A 80 -15.22 21.29 0.75
C TYR A 80 -15.34 21.03 -0.76
N SER A 81 -15.02 22.00 -1.60
CA SER A 81 -15.03 21.87 -3.07
C SER A 81 -14.07 20.77 -3.56
N GLN A 82 -12.87 20.66 -2.96
CA GLN A 82 -11.92 19.61 -3.28
C GLN A 82 -12.39 18.23 -2.82
N ILE A 83 -13.00 18.12 -1.63
CA ILE A 83 -13.53 16.86 -1.09
C ILE A 83 -14.70 16.37 -1.95
N PHE A 84 -15.65 17.24 -2.29
CA PHE A 84 -16.83 16.90 -3.07
C PHE A 84 -16.66 17.20 -4.57
N ALA A 85 -15.44 17.06 -5.08
CA ALA A 85 -15.15 17.20 -6.50
C ALA A 85 -16.02 16.23 -7.35
N PRO A 86 -16.36 16.58 -8.60
CA PRO A 86 -17.27 15.79 -9.45
C PRO A 86 -16.86 14.32 -9.67
N ASP A 87 -15.59 13.98 -9.47
CA ASP A 87 -15.07 12.63 -9.62
C ASP A 87 -14.84 11.90 -8.28
N ALA A 88 -15.17 12.51 -7.15
CA ALA A 88 -15.01 11.95 -5.81
C ALA A 88 -15.83 10.67 -5.61
N TRP A 89 -17.03 10.59 -6.19
CA TRP A 89 -17.91 9.42 -6.10
C TRP A 89 -17.25 8.13 -6.62
N LYS A 90 -16.27 8.23 -7.54
CA LYS A 90 -15.52 7.07 -8.04
C LYS A 90 -14.79 6.33 -6.92
N LEU A 91 -14.48 7.02 -5.82
CA LEU A 91 -13.83 6.44 -4.65
C LEU A 91 -14.78 5.62 -3.75
N MET A 92 -16.09 5.67 -3.97
CA MET A 92 -17.03 4.81 -3.25
C MET A 92 -16.78 3.32 -3.50
N ILE A 93 -16.40 2.96 -4.73
CA ILE A 93 -16.10 1.57 -5.10
C ILE A 93 -14.89 1.03 -4.30
N PRO A 94 -13.69 1.65 -4.38
CA PRO A 94 -12.57 1.17 -3.58
C PRO A 94 -12.82 1.29 -2.08
N ALA A 95 -13.57 2.29 -1.60
CA ALA A 95 -13.95 2.41 -0.19
C ALA A 95 -14.75 1.21 0.32
N ALA A 96 -15.77 0.78 -0.41
CA ALA A 96 -16.56 -0.40 -0.07
C ALA A 96 -15.72 -1.67 -0.10
N LEU A 97 -14.88 -1.84 -1.13
CA LEU A 97 -13.99 -2.99 -1.26
C LEU A 97 -12.97 -3.05 -0.10
N TYR A 98 -12.32 -1.94 0.23
CA TYR A 98 -11.39 -1.88 1.36
C TYR A 98 -12.07 -2.18 2.69
N THR A 99 -13.31 -1.74 2.88
CA THR A 99 -14.09 -2.05 4.08
C THR A 99 -14.35 -3.55 4.22
N ILE A 100 -14.75 -4.21 3.13
CA ILE A 100 -14.96 -5.67 3.09
C ILE A 100 -13.63 -6.39 3.34
N GLN A 101 -12.56 -5.97 2.66
CA GLN A 101 -11.21 -6.50 2.85
C GLN A 101 -10.76 -6.41 4.31
N ASN A 102 -10.92 -5.25 4.96
CA ASN A 102 -10.50 -5.04 6.34
C ASN A 102 -11.27 -5.95 7.32
N ASN A 103 -12.56 -6.18 7.06
CA ASN A 103 -13.35 -7.13 7.85
C ASN A 103 -12.89 -8.58 7.65
N LEU A 104 -12.65 -8.99 6.40
CA LEU A 104 -12.12 -10.33 6.10
C LEU A 104 -10.72 -10.55 6.67
N GLN A 105 -9.92 -9.48 6.77
CA GLN A 105 -8.62 -9.53 7.42
C GLN A 105 -8.74 -9.87 8.91
N TYR A 106 -9.71 -9.28 9.63
CA TYR A 106 -9.98 -9.66 11.02
C TYR A 106 -10.47 -11.10 11.17
N VAL A 107 -11.31 -11.58 10.24
CA VAL A 107 -11.74 -12.98 10.22
C VAL A 107 -10.51 -13.88 10.06
N ALA A 108 -9.69 -13.64 9.03
CA ALA A 108 -8.49 -14.40 8.77
C ALA A 108 -7.51 -14.44 9.96
N VAL A 109 -7.24 -13.31 10.59
CA VAL A 109 -6.32 -13.25 11.75
C VAL A 109 -6.89 -13.92 12.99
N SER A 110 -8.22 -14.05 13.10
CA SER A 110 -8.85 -14.79 14.19
C SER A 110 -8.67 -16.30 14.01
N MET A 111 -8.59 -16.77 12.76
CA MET A 111 -8.57 -18.19 12.42
C MET A 111 -7.18 -18.74 12.08
N LEU A 112 -6.25 -17.87 11.70
CA LEU A 112 -4.87 -18.24 11.36
C LEU A 112 -3.90 -17.67 12.39
N ASP A 113 -2.80 -18.38 12.62
CA ASP A 113 -1.67 -17.81 13.33
C ASP A 113 -1.07 -16.61 12.56
N ALA A 114 -0.41 -15.72 13.29
CA ALA A 114 0.11 -14.48 12.73
C ALA A 114 1.18 -14.70 11.65
N ALA A 115 2.01 -15.73 11.76
CA ALA A 115 3.09 -16.00 10.81
C ALA A 115 2.53 -16.53 9.48
N THR A 116 1.65 -17.52 9.53
CA THR A 116 0.91 -18.07 8.38
C THR A 116 0.07 -16.99 7.72
N PHE A 117 -0.69 -16.20 8.49
CA PHE A 117 -1.45 -15.08 7.96
C PHE A 117 -0.54 -14.09 7.20
N GLN A 118 0.56 -13.67 7.81
CA GLN A 118 1.47 -12.68 7.24
C GLN A 118 2.06 -13.15 5.90
N VAL A 119 2.52 -14.40 5.81
CA VAL A 119 3.08 -14.95 4.58
C VAL A 119 2.01 -15.13 3.51
N THR A 120 0.82 -15.62 3.90
CA THR A 120 -0.29 -15.87 2.97
C THR A 120 -0.87 -14.59 2.40
N TYR A 121 -0.92 -13.52 3.19
CA TYR A 121 -1.42 -12.22 2.77
C TYR A 121 -0.58 -11.59 1.63
N GLN A 122 0.62 -12.11 1.37
CA GLN A 122 1.44 -11.73 0.24
C GLN A 122 0.86 -12.16 -1.12
N LEU A 123 -0.13 -13.07 -1.16
CA LEU A 123 -0.94 -13.36 -2.36
C LEU A 123 -1.60 -12.11 -2.93
N LYS A 124 -1.76 -11.05 -2.13
CA LYS A 124 -2.14 -9.72 -2.61
C LYS A 124 -1.24 -9.22 -3.75
N ASN A 125 0.05 -9.53 -3.75
CA ASN A 125 0.97 -9.11 -4.80
C ASN A 125 0.58 -9.72 -6.16
N LEU A 126 0.22 -11.01 -6.17
CA LEU A 126 -0.28 -11.70 -7.37
C LEU A 126 -1.57 -11.05 -7.88
N THR A 127 -2.56 -10.92 -7.01
CA THR A 127 -3.87 -10.37 -7.40
C THR A 127 -3.77 -8.91 -7.85
N THR A 128 -2.96 -8.09 -7.18
CA THR A 128 -2.65 -6.71 -7.60
C THR A 128 -2.00 -6.67 -8.97
N ALA A 129 -1.02 -7.55 -9.24
CA ALA A 129 -0.37 -7.62 -10.54
C ALA A 129 -1.35 -8.00 -11.66
N LEU A 130 -2.19 -9.02 -11.43
CA LEU A 130 -3.24 -9.43 -12.36
C LEU A 130 -4.22 -8.28 -12.64
N CYS A 131 -4.72 -7.63 -11.58
CA CYS A 131 -5.60 -6.47 -11.70
C CYS A 131 -4.92 -5.31 -12.44
N SER A 132 -3.64 -5.06 -12.21
CA SER A 132 -2.88 -4.00 -12.89
C SER A 132 -2.78 -4.26 -14.39
N VAL A 133 -2.46 -5.50 -14.80
CA VAL A 133 -2.41 -5.90 -16.21
C VAL A 133 -3.78 -5.73 -16.87
N ILE A 134 -4.86 -6.13 -16.20
CA ILE A 134 -6.22 -6.07 -16.76
C ILE A 134 -6.77 -4.63 -16.80
N MET A 135 -6.70 -3.89 -15.69
CA MET A 135 -7.40 -2.62 -15.51
C MET A 135 -6.60 -1.39 -15.95
N LEU A 136 -5.27 -1.44 -15.79
CA LEU A 136 -4.33 -0.38 -16.16
C LEU A 136 -3.54 -0.71 -17.43
N LYS A 137 -3.69 -1.91 -17.99
CA LYS A 137 -2.97 -2.38 -19.19
C LYS A 137 -1.44 -2.27 -19.04
N THR A 138 -0.93 -2.47 -17.82
CA THR A 138 0.51 -2.47 -17.55
C THR A 138 1.17 -3.73 -18.12
N SER A 139 2.35 -3.59 -18.72
CA SER A 139 3.20 -4.73 -19.09
C SER A 139 4.16 -5.06 -17.93
N LEU A 140 4.30 -6.36 -17.65
CA LEU A 140 5.23 -6.88 -16.64
C LEU A 140 6.32 -7.70 -17.32
N SER A 141 7.56 -7.62 -16.84
CA SER A 141 8.63 -8.48 -17.34
C SER A 141 8.40 -9.95 -17.02
N GLY A 142 9.03 -10.84 -17.79
CA GLY A 142 9.01 -12.29 -17.51
C GLY A 142 9.55 -12.62 -16.11
N MET A 143 10.52 -11.86 -15.60
CA MET A 143 11.04 -12.02 -14.24
C MET A 143 10.00 -11.69 -13.16
N LYS A 144 9.16 -10.68 -13.39
CA LYS A 144 8.04 -10.39 -12.47
C LYS A 144 7.00 -11.50 -12.50
N TRP A 145 6.64 -12.00 -13.67
CA TRP A 145 5.73 -13.16 -13.76
C TRP A 145 6.29 -14.39 -13.06
N PHE A 146 7.56 -14.71 -13.28
CA PHE A 146 8.23 -15.80 -12.58
C PHE A 146 8.21 -15.60 -11.06
N SER A 147 8.48 -14.38 -10.58
CA SER A 147 8.41 -14.08 -9.14
C SER A 147 7.01 -14.29 -8.56
N LEU A 148 5.93 -14.01 -9.30
CA LEU A 148 4.56 -14.24 -8.84
C LEU A 148 4.20 -15.72 -8.77
N VAL A 149 4.70 -16.53 -9.70
CA VAL A 149 4.58 -17.99 -9.63
C VAL A 149 5.34 -18.53 -8.41
N LEU A 150 6.57 -18.05 -8.20
CA LEU A 150 7.38 -18.42 -7.04
C LEU A 150 6.71 -18.03 -5.71
N LEU A 151 6.08 -16.84 -5.65
CA LEU A 151 5.30 -16.38 -4.50
C LEU A 151 4.14 -17.33 -4.21
N THR A 152 3.40 -17.73 -5.24
CA THR A 152 2.25 -18.63 -5.11
C THR A 152 2.67 -20.01 -4.59
N PHE A 153 3.77 -20.53 -5.13
CA PHE A 153 4.34 -21.81 -4.67
C PHE A 153 4.85 -21.72 -3.22
N GLY A 154 5.53 -20.63 -2.86
CA GLY A 154 5.97 -20.39 -1.48
C GLY A 154 4.80 -20.32 -0.49
N VAL A 155 3.72 -19.65 -0.85
CA VAL A 155 2.49 -19.63 -0.03
C VAL A 155 1.89 -21.03 0.08
N ALA A 156 1.78 -21.79 -1.01
CA ALA A 156 1.26 -23.16 -0.98
C ALA A 156 2.05 -24.07 -0.02
N LEU A 157 3.39 -23.94 0.00
CA LEU A 157 4.24 -24.69 0.93
C LEU A 157 4.01 -24.32 2.40
N VAL A 158 3.79 -23.03 2.70
CA VAL A 158 3.44 -22.58 4.06
C VAL A 158 2.11 -23.15 4.54
N GLN A 159 1.17 -23.45 3.65
CA GLN A 159 -0.12 -24.01 4.03
C GLN A 159 -0.15 -25.52 4.22
N MET A 160 0.91 -26.24 3.82
CA MET A 160 0.93 -27.69 3.93
C MET A 160 0.73 -28.09 5.40
N PRO A 161 -0.26 -28.96 5.68
CA PRO A 161 -0.40 -29.54 7.02
C PRO A 161 0.90 -30.23 7.40
N SER A 162 1.37 -30.04 8.64
CA SER A 162 2.40 -30.89 9.21
C SER A 162 1.76 -32.25 9.47
N SER A 163 2.27 -33.30 8.83
CA SER A 163 1.71 -34.67 8.85
C SER A 163 1.88 -35.40 10.18
N ASP A 164 1.88 -34.69 11.30
CA ASP A 164 1.92 -35.27 12.63
C ASP A 164 0.62 -34.86 13.34
N HIS A 165 -0.41 -35.70 13.24
CA HIS A 165 -1.27 -36.15 14.34
C HIS A 165 -2.51 -36.92 13.85
N VAL A 166 -2.89 -37.89 14.68
CA VAL A 166 -3.81 -39.00 14.47
C VAL A 166 -5.22 -38.64 14.93
N ASN A 167 -6.22 -38.86 14.06
CA ASN A 167 -7.64 -39.09 14.31
C ASN A 167 -8.21 -38.65 15.67
N SER A 168 -8.82 -37.46 15.74
CA SER A 168 -9.85 -37.13 16.74
C SER A 168 -10.87 -36.12 16.20
N ASN A 169 -12.11 -36.12 16.74
CA ASN A 169 -13.17 -35.19 16.33
C ASN A 169 -12.86 -33.70 16.62
N GLU A 170 -11.80 -33.39 17.39
CA GLU A 170 -11.29 -32.03 17.60
C GLU A 170 -10.49 -31.50 16.39
N ASP A 171 -9.98 -32.39 15.53
CA ASP A 171 -9.24 -32.01 14.31
C ASP A 171 -10.15 -31.39 13.25
N ASP A 172 -11.44 -31.75 13.22
CA ASP A 172 -12.38 -31.27 12.20
C ASP A 172 -12.71 -29.78 12.37
N ASP A 173 -12.92 -29.31 13.61
CA ASP A 173 -13.24 -27.90 13.88
C ASP A 173 -12.02 -26.99 13.64
N ALA A 174 -10.83 -27.44 14.06
CA ALA A 174 -9.57 -26.74 13.79
C ALA A 174 -9.26 -26.68 12.28
N THR A 175 -9.54 -27.77 11.55
CA THR A 175 -9.38 -27.82 10.09
C THR A 175 -10.35 -26.87 9.40
N MET A 176 -11.62 -26.86 9.83
CA MET A 176 -12.63 -25.95 9.29
C MET A 176 -12.27 -24.48 9.57
N GLU A 177 -11.82 -24.16 10.78
CA GLU A 177 -11.35 -22.82 11.16
C GLU A 177 -10.22 -22.37 10.23
N LYS A 178 -9.22 -23.23 10.01
CA LYS A 178 -8.12 -22.96 9.07
C LYS A 178 -8.63 -22.73 7.65
N ILE A 179 -9.52 -23.59 7.12
CA ILE A 179 -10.09 -23.43 5.77
C ILE A 179 -10.84 -22.10 5.62
N VAL A 180 -11.66 -21.73 6.62
CA VAL A 180 -12.37 -20.44 6.63
C VAL A 180 -11.39 -19.28 6.67
N GLY A 181 -10.35 -19.37 7.49
CA GLY A 181 -9.27 -18.38 7.56
C GLY A 181 -8.56 -18.19 6.22
N LEU A 182 -8.19 -19.30 5.57
CA LEU A 182 -7.54 -19.29 4.25
C LEU A 182 -8.44 -18.73 3.16
N GLY A 183 -9.71 -19.12 3.14
CA GLY A 183 -10.72 -18.56 2.24
C GLY A 183 -10.86 -17.05 2.44
N ALA A 184 -10.93 -16.59 3.69
CA ALA A 184 -11.01 -15.17 4.02
C ALA A 184 -9.77 -14.39 3.53
N VAL A 185 -8.55 -14.92 3.72
CA VAL A 185 -7.33 -14.28 3.18
C VAL A 185 -7.34 -14.23 1.66
N ALA A 186 -7.71 -15.32 0.99
CA ALA A 186 -7.72 -15.38 -0.47
C ALA A 186 -8.68 -14.34 -1.06
N VAL A 187 -9.91 -14.26 -0.53
CA VAL A 187 -10.91 -13.26 -0.95
C VAL A 187 -10.43 -11.85 -0.61
N ALA A 188 -9.88 -11.63 0.59
CA ALA A 188 -9.34 -10.33 0.97
C ALA A 188 -8.21 -9.86 0.04
N CYS A 189 -7.32 -10.76 -0.38
CA CYS A 189 -6.25 -10.47 -1.34
C CYS A 189 -6.80 -10.06 -2.70
N VAL A 190 -7.77 -10.80 -3.25
CA VAL A 190 -8.43 -10.46 -4.53
C VAL A 190 -9.09 -9.09 -4.46
N ILE A 191 -9.90 -8.85 -3.42
CA ILE A 191 -10.56 -7.56 -3.19
C ILE A 191 -9.51 -6.45 -3.06
N SER A 192 -8.41 -6.69 -2.35
CA SER A 192 -7.33 -5.73 -2.19
C SER A 192 -6.67 -5.37 -3.52
N GLY A 193 -6.40 -6.36 -4.39
CA GLY A 193 -5.85 -6.12 -5.72
C GLY A 193 -6.76 -5.25 -6.58
N ILE A 194 -8.07 -5.54 -6.58
CA ILE A 194 -9.07 -4.76 -7.33
C ILE A 194 -9.16 -3.34 -6.78
N ALA A 195 -9.33 -3.19 -5.46
CA ALA A 195 -9.48 -1.89 -4.80
C ALA A 195 -8.24 -1.01 -4.97
N GLY A 196 -7.05 -1.60 -4.80
CA GLY A 196 -5.76 -0.94 -4.95
C GLY A 196 -5.54 -0.39 -6.35
N VAL A 197 -5.72 -1.24 -7.36
CA VAL A 197 -5.52 -0.85 -8.76
C VAL A 197 -6.60 0.13 -9.23
N TYR A 198 -7.85 -0.02 -8.76
CA TYR A 198 -8.91 0.96 -9.03
C TYR A 198 -8.57 2.31 -8.42
N PHE A 199 -8.16 2.34 -7.15
CA PHE A 199 -7.75 3.57 -6.46
C PHE A 199 -6.58 4.25 -7.18
N GLU A 200 -5.57 3.48 -7.60
CA GLU A 200 -4.45 3.99 -8.40
C GLU A 200 -4.92 4.59 -9.73
N LYS A 201 -5.87 3.95 -10.40
CA LYS A 201 -6.49 4.48 -11.62
C LYS A 201 -7.18 5.82 -11.38
N VAL A 202 -7.90 5.98 -10.28
CA VAL A 202 -8.56 7.25 -9.92
C VAL A 202 -7.53 8.32 -9.55
N LEU A 203 -6.49 7.96 -8.81
CA LEU A 203 -5.39 8.87 -8.46
C LEU A 203 -4.68 9.42 -9.71
N LYS A 204 -4.33 8.54 -10.66
CA LYS A 204 -3.59 8.93 -11.87
C LYS A 204 -4.38 9.82 -12.82
N ASN A 205 -5.71 9.77 -12.78
CA ASN A 205 -6.59 10.55 -13.65
C ASN A 205 -7.09 11.86 -13.00
N SER A 206 -6.47 12.30 -11.90
CA SER A 206 -6.89 13.47 -11.15
C SER A 206 -5.74 14.43 -10.85
N LYS A 207 -6.07 15.73 -10.72
CA LYS A 207 -5.18 16.78 -10.19
C LYS A 207 -5.21 16.91 -8.67
N ALA A 208 -6.14 16.23 -8.00
CA ALA A 208 -6.30 16.32 -6.54
C ALA A 208 -5.10 15.69 -5.83
N SER A 209 -4.71 16.28 -4.69
CA SER A 209 -3.61 15.75 -3.90
C SER A 209 -3.94 14.36 -3.33
N VAL A 210 -2.89 13.56 -3.10
CA VAL A 210 -3.02 12.24 -2.45
C VAL A 210 -3.77 12.34 -1.12
N TRP A 211 -3.61 13.45 -0.39
CA TRP A 211 -4.28 13.67 0.90
C TRP A 211 -5.78 13.90 0.75
N ILE A 212 -6.21 14.73 -0.22
CA ILE A 212 -7.64 14.92 -0.52
C ILE A 212 -8.27 13.61 -0.97
N ARG A 213 -7.58 12.83 -1.79
CA ARG A 213 -8.06 11.52 -2.24
C ARG A 213 -8.19 10.52 -1.09
N ASN A 214 -7.33 10.59 -0.08
CA ASN A 214 -7.48 9.80 1.14
C ASN A 214 -8.61 10.31 2.04
N VAL A 215 -8.84 11.63 2.14
CA VAL A 215 -10.02 12.19 2.82
C VAL A 215 -11.30 11.64 2.17
N GLN A 216 -11.41 11.74 0.85
CA GLN A 216 -12.54 11.22 0.09
C GLN A 216 -12.71 9.72 0.30
N LEU A 217 -11.63 8.95 0.19
CA LEU A 217 -11.67 7.50 0.38
C LEU A 217 -12.16 7.15 1.79
N SER A 218 -11.57 7.71 2.85
CA SER A 218 -11.98 7.45 4.24
C SER A 218 -13.39 7.93 4.54
N PHE A 219 -13.81 9.08 3.99
CA PHE A 219 -15.18 9.56 4.10
C PHE A 219 -16.17 8.58 3.48
N PHE A 220 -15.91 8.14 2.24
CA PHE A 220 -16.77 7.17 1.57
C PHE A 220 -16.71 5.79 2.20
N SER A 221 -15.65 5.42 2.92
CA SER A 221 -15.55 4.15 3.67
C SER A 221 -16.44 4.12 4.91
N LEU A 222 -16.84 5.28 5.47
CA LEU A 222 -17.74 5.31 6.63
C LEU A 222 -19.11 4.69 6.33
N PHE A 223 -19.65 4.92 5.14
CA PHE A 223 -20.96 4.37 4.73
C PHE A 223 -20.97 2.83 4.67
N PRO A 224 -20.10 2.15 3.91
CA PRO A 224 -20.03 0.70 3.90
C PRO A 224 -19.64 0.14 5.27
N ALA A 225 -18.74 0.80 6.03
CA ALA A 225 -18.34 0.32 7.35
C ALA A 225 -19.51 0.37 8.35
N LEU A 226 -20.33 1.42 8.30
CA LEU A 226 -21.51 1.56 9.14
C LEU A 226 -22.64 0.64 8.67
N ILE A 227 -23.00 0.68 7.38
CA ILE A 227 -24.18 -0.02 6.87
C ILE A 227 -23.91 -1.52 6.76
N MET A 228 -22.87 -1.94 6.03
CA MET A 228 -22.58 -3.37 5.85
C MET A 228 -21.91 -3.98 7.08
N GLY A 229 -21.04 -3.23 7.75
CA GLY A 229 -20.35 -3.70 8.95
C GLY A 229 -21.25 -3.63 10.18
N VAL A 230 -21.38 -2.42 10.74
CA VAL A 230 -21.99 -2.24 12.06
C VAL A 230 -23.47 -2.60 12.06
N TRP A 231 -24.23 -2.19 11.06
CA TRP A 231 -25.69 -2.37 11.05
C TRP A 231 -26.12 -3.74 10.53
N TRP A 232 -25.58 -4.19 9.40
CA TRP A 232 -25.98 -5.47 8.78
C TRP A 232 -25.31 -6.67 9.46
N LYS A 233 -23.98 -6.69 9.60
CA LYS A 233 -23.25 -7.86 10.10
C LYS A 233 -23.37 -8.01 11.61
N ASP A 234 -23.03 -6.97 12.38
CA ASP A 234 -22.95 -7.06 13.85
C ASP A 234 -24.11 -6.30 14.55
N GLY A 235 -25.11 -5.82 13.82
CA GLY A 235 -26.10 -4.86 14.34
C GLY A 235 -26.95 -5.37 15.49
N ALA A 236 -27.40 -6.63 15.43
CA ALA A 236 -28.16 -7.23 16.53
C ALA A 236 -27.31 -7.34 17.81
N GLY A 237 -26.03 -7.69 17.66
CA GLY A 237 -25.08 -7.77 18.77
C GLY A 237 -24.75 -6.41 19.34
N VAL A 238 -24.46 -5.43 18.48
CA VAL A 238 -24.19 -4.03 18.84
C VAL A 238 -25.39 -3.39 19.54
N TRP A 239 -26.61 -3.68 19.10
CA TRP A 239 -27.82 -3.19 19.75
C TRP A 239 -28.00 -3.76 21.16
N LYS A 240 -27.71 -5.06 21.35
CA LYS A 240 -27.87 -5.74 22.63
C LYS A 240 -26.77 -5.38 23.64
N ASN A 241 -25.53 -5.40 23.19
CA ASN A 241 -24.34 -5.35 24.05
C ASN A 241 -23.62 -3.99 24.02
N GLY A 242 -24.01 -3.11 23.11
CA GLY A 242 -23.38 -1.81 22.87
C GLY A 242 -22.27 -1.85 21.81
N PHE A 243 -21.96 -0.66 21.27
CA PHE A 243 -20.97 -0.48 20.21
C PHE A 243 -19.53 -0.83 20.62
N PHE A 244 -19.18 -0.53 21.88
CA PHE A 244 -17.85 -0.72 22.45
C PHE A 244 -17.73 -2.01 23.28
N TYR A 245 -18.57 -3.01 22.99
CA TYR A 245 -18.57 -4.27 23.71
C TYR A 245 -17.19 -4.96 23.66
N ASN A 246 -16.67 -5.35 24.83
CA ASN A 246 -15.35 -5.99 25.02
C ASN A 246 -14.14 -5.20 24.48
N TYR A 247 -14.23 -3.87 24.44
CA TYR A 247 -13.08 -3.04 24.11
C TYR A 247 -12.09 -2.98 25.27
N ASN A 248 -10.82 -3.24 24.96
CA ASN A 248 -9.70 -3.06 25.88
C ASN A 248 -8.56 -2.28 25.19
N TYR A 249 -7.47 -2.02 25.92
CA TYR A 249 -6.34 -1.26 25.39
C TYR A 249 -5.67 -1.90 24.16
N VAL A 250 -5.73 -3.23 24.03
CA VAL A 250 -5.20 -3.94 22.86
C VAL A 250 -6.09 -3.69 21.64
N VAL A 251 -7.41 -3.74 21.80
CA VAL A 251 -8.37 -3.44 20.72
C VAL A 251 -8.18 -2.01 20.23
N LEU A 252 -8.06 -1.05 21.17
CA LEU A 252 -7.76 0.34 20.83
C LEU A 252 -6.41 0.49 20.12
N GLY A 253 -5.40 -0.25 20.56
CA GLY A 253 -4.10 -0.35 19.88
C GLY A 253 -4.22 -0.89 18.46
N ALA A 254 -5.00 -1.95 18.23
CA ALA A 254 -5.24 -2.52 16.91
C ALA A 254 -5.91 -1.51 15.96
N ILE A 255 -6.94 -0.80 16.45
CA ILE A 255 -7.66 0.24 15.70
C ILE A 255 -6.71 1.39 15.33
N ALA A 256 -5.91 1.86 16.28
CA ALA A 256 -4.93 2.92 16.05
C ALA A 256 -3.86 2.48 15.04
N CYS A 257 -3.29 1.28 15.20
CA CYS A 257 -2.32 0.71 14.27
C CYS A 257 -2.88 0.55 12.86
N GLN A 258 -4.15 0.15 12.73
CA GLN A 258 -4.81 0.00 11.43
C GLN A 258 -5.04 1.37 10.77
N ALA A 259 -5.46 2.37 11.54
CA ALA A 259 -5.64 3.72 11.05
C ALA A 259 -4.32 4.34 10.58
N ILE A 260 -3.28 4.27 11.43
CA ILE A 260 -1.93 4.77 11.11
C ILE A 260 -1.35 4.04 9.89
N GLY A 261 -1.55 2.72 9.79
CA GLY A 261 -1.14 1.92 8.64
C GLY A 261 -1.69 2.42 7.32
N GLY A 262 -2.99 2.71 7.25
CA GLY A 262 -3.60 3.25 6.02
C GLY A 262 -2.98 4.59 5.58
N ILE A 263 -2.61 5.44 6.55
CA ILE A 263 -1.96 6.73 6.29
C ILE A 263 -0.51 6.52 5.82
N ILE A 264 0.22 5.60 6.45
CA ILE A 264 1.59 5.26 6.04
C ILE A 264 1.60 4.72 4.61
N VAL A 265 0.64 3.86 4.24
CA VAL A 265 0.49 3.38 2.87
C VAL A 265 0.34 4.55 1.89
N ALA A 266 -0.48 5.55 2.20
CA ALA A 266 -0.62 6.76 1.37
C ALA A 266 0.69 7.56 1.25
N MET A 267 1.43 7.73 2.36
CA MET A 267 2.74 8.39 2.35
C MET A 267 3.74 7.62 1.50
N VAL A 268 3.77 6.31 1.64
CA VAL A 268 4.66 5.41 0.91
C VAL A 268 4.35 5.41 -0.59
N VAL A 269 3.07 5.49 -0.99
CA VAL A 269 2.70 5.71 -2.39
C VAL A 269 3.24 7.02 -2.94
N LYS A 270 3.27 8.08 -2.12
CA LYS A 270 3.73 9.40 -2.53
C LYS A 270 5.26 9.56 -2.55
N TYR A 271 5.97 8.92 -1.63
CA TYR A 271 7.38 9.24 -1.33
C TYR A 271 8.37 8.08 -1.46
N ALA A 272 7.91 6.83 -1.63
CA ALA A 272 8.78 5.66 -1.66
C ALA A 272 8.68 4.86 -2.97
N ASP A 273 9.84 4.39 -3.42
CA ASP A 273 9.96 3.52 -4.59
C ASP A 273 9.42 2.12 -4.28
N ASN A 274 8.94 1.43 -5.31
CA ASN A 274 8.41 0.07 -5.16
C ASN A 274 9.45 -0.91 -4.60
N ILE A 275 10.74 -0.73 -4.90
CA ILE A 275 11.85 -1.55 -4.33
C ILE A 275 11.85 -1.46 -2.80
N LEU A 276 11.79 -0.24 -2.29
CA LEU A 276 11.81 0.02 -0.86
C LEU A 276 10.58 -0.56 -0.17
N LYS A 277 9.39 -0.42 -0.76
CA LYS A 277 8.18 -1.08 -0.25
C LYS A 277 8.35 -2.58 -0.11
N GLY A 278 8.98 -3.21 -1.11
CA GLY A 278 9.36 -4.62 -1.09
C GLY A 278 10.23 -4.97 0.12
N PHE A 279 11.31 -4.22 0.34
CA PHE A 279 12.18 -4.42 1.50
C PHE A 279 11.44 -4.26 2.84
N ALA A 280 10.64 -3.21 3.00
CA ALA A 280 9.85 -2.98 4.21
C ALA A 280 8.93 -4.17 4.52
N THR A 281 8.32 -4.72 3.46
CA THR A 281 7.40 -5.85 3.53
C THR A 281 8.16 -7.14 3.91
N SER A 282 9.29 -7.41 3.27
CA SER A 282 10.12 -8.58 3.59
C SER A 282 10.62 -8.56 5.04
N ILE A 283 11.10 -7.41 5.54
CA ILE A 283 11.52 -7.28 6.94
C ILE A 283 10.33 -7.45 7.87
N SER A 284 9.15 -6.91 7.52
CA SER A 284 7.93 -7.09 8.32
C SER A 284 7.52 -8.56 8.43
N ILE A 285 7.68 -9.37 7.37
CA ILE A 285 7.40 -10.81 7.42
C ILE A 285 8.33 -11.49 8.44
N ILE A 286 9.63 -11.19 8.39
CA ILE A 286 10.63 -11.76 9.32
C ILE A 286 10.30 -11.35 10.76
N LEU A 287 10.03 -10.06 11.01
CA LEU A 287 9.68 -9.56 12.34
C LEU A 287 8.41 -10.21 12.88
N SER A 288 7.35 -10.32 12.07
CA SER A 288 6.11 -10.98 12.50
C SER A 288 6.31 -12.47 12.77
N PHE A 289 7.15 -13.14 11.98
CA PHE A 289 7.51 -14.54 12.22
C PHE A 289 8.24 -14.71 13.56
N LEU A 290 9.32 -13.95 13.78
CA LEU A 290 10.09 -14.01 15.03
C LEU A 290 9.22 -13.67 16.25
N ALA A 291 8.38 -12.64 16.13
CA ALA A 291 7.43 -12.28 17.17
C ALA A 291 6.38 -13.40 17.40
N SER A 292 5.96 -14.12 16.36
CA SER A 292 5.01 -15.23 16.51
C SER A 292 5.63 -16.42 17.22
N VAL A 293 6.91 -16.73 16.94
CA VAL A 293 7.65 -17.76 17.67
C VAL A 293 7.75 -17.40 19.15
N TYR A 294 8.09 -16.15 19.47
CA TYR A 294 8.29 -15.71 20.85
C TYR A 294 6.98 -15.47 21.64
N LEU A 295 5.98 -14.81 21.04
CA LEU A 295 4.76 -14.38 21.72
C LEU A 295 3.63 -15.41 21.66
N PHE A 296 3.56 -16.22 20.60
CA PHE A 296 2.49 -17.18 20.36
C PHE A 296 2.95 -18.64 20.39
N ASN A 297 4.21 -18.90 20.76
CA ASN A 297 4.83 -20.24 20.76
C ASN A 297 4.64 -20.96 19.41
N PHE A 298 4.75 -20.23 18.30
CA PHE A 298 4.56 -20.78 16.96
C PHE A 298 5.58 -21.89 16.66
N ILE A 299 5.09 -23.08 16.29
CA ILE A 299 5.93 -24.23 15.95
C ILE A 299 6.49 -24.04 14.55
N VAL A 300 7.82 -23.93 14.47
CA VAL A 300 8.52 -23.72 13.21
C VAL A 300 8.71 -25.04 12.48
N THR A 301 8.16 -25.15 11.27
CA THR A 301 8.29 -26.34 10.43
C THR A 301 9.24 -26.08 9.26
N SER A 302 9.90 -27.13 8.78
CA SER A 302 10.82 -27.02 7.62
C SER A 302 10.09 -26.56 6.35
N THR A 303 8.84 -27.00 6.16
CA THR A 303 7.98 -26.59 5.05
C THR A 303 7.61 -25.11 5.14
N PHE A 304 7.30 -24.62 6.35
CA PHE A 304 7.07 -23.20 6.61
C PHE A 304 8.31 -22.37 6.27
N LEU A 305 9.51 -22.75 6.77
CA LEU A 305 10.75 -22.01 6.52
C LEU A 305 11.08 -21.94 5.02
N MET A 306 10.93 -23.06 4.31
CA MET A 306 11.14 -23.12 2.86
C MET A 306 10.14 -22.21 2.13
N GLY A 307 8.84 -22.31 2.45
CA GLY A 307 7.79 -21.50 1.85
C GLY A 307 7.98 -20.00 2.11
N ALA A 308 8.25 -19.61 3.36
CA ALA A 308 8.50 -18.23 3.76
C ALA A 308 9.72 -17.64 3.02
N THR A 309 10.81 -18.42 2.90
CA THR A 309 12.01 -18.01 2.15
C THR A 309 11.69 -17.73 0.68
N LEU A 310 10.90 -18.60 0.04
CA LEU A 310 10.47 -18.40 -1.35
C LEU A 310 9.60 -17.15 -1.51
N VAL A 311 8.68 -16.89 -0.57
CA VAL A 311 7.85 -15.68 -0.57
C VAL A 311 8.70 -14.42 -0.39
N LEU A 312 9.74 -14.45 0.45
CA LEU A 312 10.67 -13.33 0.65
C LEU A 312 11.47 -13.03 -0.64
N ILE A 313 12.03 -14.07 -1.27
CA ILE A 313 12.76 -13.95 -2.55
C ILE A 313 11.83 -13.40 -3.63
N ALA A 314 10.63 -13.96 -3.76
CA ALA A 314 9.65 -13.53 -4.75
C ALA A 314 9.23 -12.06 -4.55
N THR A 315 8.94 -11.66 -3.31
CA THR A 315 8.58 -10.28 -2.97
C THR A 315 9.70 -9.31 -3.32
N TYR A 316 10.96 -9.69 -3.05
CA TYR A 316 12.12 -8.88 -3.41
C TYR A 316 12.29 -8.74 -4.93
N VAL A 317 12.23 -9.86 -5.67
CA VAL A 317 12.37 -9.84 -7.14
C VAL A 317 11.25 -9.02 -7.79
N TYR A 318 10.00 -9.19 -7.36
CA TYR A 318 8.84 -8.46 -7.87
C TYR A 318 8.97 -6.94 -7.68
N SER A 319 9.59 -6.52 -6.57
CA SER A 319 9.73 -5.11 -6.20
C SER A 319 10.79 -4.37 -7.02
N LYS A 320 11.63 -5.08 -7.78
CA LYS A 320 12.63 -4.45 -8.66
C LYS A 320 11.98 -3.72 -9.85
N PRO A 321 12.59 -2.63 -10.34
CA PRO A 321 12.14 -1.96 -11.56
C PRO A 321 12.29 -2.93 -12.75
N ASP A 322 11.39 -2.83 -13.72
CA ASP A 322 11.63 -3.53 -14.98
C ASP A 322 12.79 -2.86 -15.71
N PRO A 323 13.67 -3.64 -16.39
CA PRO A 323 14.68 -3.06 -17.27
C PRO A 323 13.99 -2.19 -18.32
N LYS A 324 14.48 -0.97 -18.54
CA LYS A 324 14.00 -0.14 -19.65
C LYS A 324 14.27 -0.89 -20.94
N LYS A 325 13.24 -1.12 -21.76
CA LYS A 325 13.46 -1.59 -23.14
C LYS A 325 14.17 -0.47 -23.88
N GLU A 326 15.42 -0.69 -24.29
CA GLU A 326 16.07 0.18 -25.27
C GLU A 326 15.25 0.13 -26.56
N ILE A 327 14.70 1.28 -26.95
CA ILE A 327 14.12 1.44 -28.27
C ILE A 327 15.31 1.41 -29.24
N PRO A 328 15.36 0.50 -30.23
CA PRO A 328 16.40 0.54 -31.23
C PRO A 328 16.36 1.92 -31.89
N SER A 329 17.43 2.70 -31.73
CA SER A 329 17.64 3.93 -32.48
C SER A 329 17.76 3.55 -33.95
N ASN A 330 16.65 3.59 -34.69
CA ASN A 330 16.65 3.37 -36.12
C ASN A 330 17.14 4.64 -36.84
N ASN A 331 18.36 5.09 -36.53
CA ASN A 331 19.12 5.97 -37.40
C ASN A 331 19.87 5.08 -38.39
N LYS A 332 19.13 4.57 -39.38
CA LYS A 332 19.67 4.47 -40.72
C LYS A 332 19.11 5.67 -41.47
N GLU A 333 19.80 6.81 -41.32
CA GLU A 333 19.75 7.83 -42.35
C GLU A 333 20.12 7.12 -43.66
N LYS A 334 19.15 7.08 -44.58
CA LYS A 334 19.45 6.86 -45.99
C LYS A 334 20.26 8.07 -46.42
N ASP A 335 21.53 7.82 -46.66
CA ASP A 335 22.42 8.69 -47.41
C ASP A 335 21.95 8.68 -48.87
N ASP A 336 20.85 9.39 -49.15
CA ASP A 336 20.44 9.76 -50.50
C ASP A 336 21.00 11.17 -50.72
N GLY A 337 22.22 11.21 -51.26
CA GLY A 337 23.00 12.43 -51.45
C GLY A 337 22.28 13.48 -52.30
N TYR A 338 22.11 14.67 -51.72
CA TYR A 338 22.22 15.94 -52.42
C TYR A 338 22.87 16.94 -51.47
N GLY A 339 24.10 17.31 -51.80
CA GLY A 339 24.93 18.21 -51.00
C GLY A 339 24.45 19.65 -51.05
N TYR A 340 24.55 20.31 -49.90
CA TYR A 340 24.91 21.72 -49.83
C TYR A 340 25.88 21.89 -48.66
N ASP A 341 27.12 22.25 -49.02
CA ASP A 341 28.19 22.65 -48.12
C ASP A 341 27.75 23.84 -47.25
N TYR A 342 27.82 23.66 -45.93
CA TYR A 342 28.03 24.77 -45.00
C TYR A 342 29.05 24.33 -43.95
N THR A 343 30.29 24.77 -44.16
CA THR A 343 31.37 24.72 -43.18
C THR A 343 31.13 25.76 -42.07
N PRO A 344 31.24 25.41 -40.78
CA PRO A 344 31.47 26.39 -39.73
C PRO A 344 32.97 26.48 -39.44
N ALA A 345 33.58 27.61 -39.80
CA ALA A 345 34.96 27.92 -39.44
C ALA A 345 35.03 28.38 -37.97
N ASN A 346 35.86 27.69 -37.20
CA ASN A 346 36.26 28.08 -35.86
C ASN A 346 37.27 29.25 -35.90
N ASN A 347 36.97 30.27 -35.09
CA ASN A 347 37.86 30.88 -34.07
C ASN A 347 39.23 31.44 -34.50
N VAL A 348 39.42 32.78 -34.46
CA VAL A 348 40.72 33.42 -34.18
C VAL A 348 40.57 34.74 -33.41
N ASN A 349 41.31 34.84 -32.30
CA ASN A 349 41.56 35.99 -31.44
C ASN A 349 42.17 37.21 -32.17
N GLY A 350 42.06 38.42 -31.59
CA GLY A 350 43.06 39.46 -31.83
C GLY A 350 42.66 40.89 -31.51
N ASN A 351 43.22 41.44 -30.43
CA ASN A 351 43.22 42.86 -30.07
C ASN A 351 43.74 43.77 -31.20
N GLY A 352 43.21 44.99 -31.29
CA GLY A 352 43.79 46.08 -32.08
C GLY A 352 43.17 47.44 -31.74
N TYR A 353 43.81 48.20 -30.85
CA TYR A 353 43.64 49.65 -30.72
C TYR A 353 44.32 50.34 -31.90
N THR A 354 43.65 51.31 -32.54
CA THR A 354 44.27 52.57 -33.01
C THR A 354 43.20 53.59 -33.40
N SER A 355 43.36 54.77 -32.80
CA SER A 355 42.71 56.06 -33.02
C SER A 355 43.11 56.71 -34.34
N VAL A 356 42.21 57.50 -34.97
CA VAL A 356 42.51 58.77 -35.69
C VAL A 356 41.24 59.64 -35.75
N ASP A 357 41.43 60.95 -35.46
CA ASP A 357 40.70 62.20 -35.80
C ASP A 357 39.45 62.13 -36.70
N GLY A 358 38.41 62.97 -36.58
CA GLY A 358 38.33 64.34 -36.08
C GLY A 358 37.64 65.19 -37.15
N SER A 359 36.50 65.82 -36.85
CA SER A 359 36.06 67.12 -37.40
C SER A 359 34.69 67.51 -36.86
N GLU A 360 34.67 68.74 -36.37
CA GLU A 360 33.55 69.51 -35.82
C GLU A 360 32.53 69.90 -36.91
N SER A 361 31.28 70.13 -36.52
CA SER A 361 30.61 71.40 -36.81
C SER A 361 29.31 71.55 -36.02
N HIS A 362 29.19 72.76 -35.47
CA HIS A 362 28.11 73.33 -34.69
C HIS A 362 26.76 73.36 -35.45
N VAL A 363 25.65 73.18 -34.73
CA VAL A 363 24.73 74.23 -34.23
C VAL A 363 23.90 73.64 -33.11
#